data_AF-A0A2S0XG13-F1
#
_entry.id   AF-A0A2S0XG13-F1
#
_cell.length_a   1.000
_cell.length_b   1.000
_cell.length_c   1.000
_cell.angle_alpha   90.00
_cell.angle_beta   90.00
_cell.angle_gamma   90.00
#
_symmetry.space_group_name_H-M   'P 1'
#
loop_
_entity.id
_entity.type
_entity.pdbx_description
1 polymer ?
#
loop_
_entity_poly.entity_id
_entity_poly.type
_entity_poly.pdbx_seq_one_letter_code
_entity_poly.pdbx_strand_id
1 'polypeptide(L)'
;MEPRSDLEVIRIHYCYRIGSTFVNLALMEDAIINAMSMCDRIKVAGILGTDAPTWERMQQKNDKLKSSTLGSLIAILAKHSILDTDLAYLRWVKEKRDFFIHRFFHVHYWPGELHEESITIMCRRLLYLETTFSRASHRIWKIFRNAGLVTYVDLGKDGALLMNPGLFDE
;
A
#
# COMPACT_ATOMS: atom_id res chain seq x y z
N MET A 1 -28.60 -13.81 -27.87
CA MET A 1 -28.14 -13.22 -26.60
C MET A 1 -29.10 -12.09 -26.30
N GLU A 2 -29.96 -12.21 -25.30
CA GLU A 2 -30.85 -11.09 -24.93
C GLU A 2 -29.98 -9.88 -24.54
N PRO A 3 -30.38 -8.65 -24.91
CA PRO A 3 -29.68 -7.46 -24.47
C PRO A 3 -29.68 -7.42 -22.94
N ARG A 4 -28.49 -7.40 -22.32
CA ARG A 4 -28.35 -7.23 -20.87
C ARG A 4 -29.02 -5.94 -20.47
N SER A 5 -29.75 -5.97 -19.35
CA SER A 5 -30.32 -4.76 -18.78
C SER A 5 -29.20 -3.79 -18.38
N ASP A 6 -29.42 -2.48 -18.50
CA ASP A 6 -28.43 -1.45 -18.13
C ASP A 6 -27.93 -1.64 -16.69
N LEU A 7 -28.80 -2.09 -15.78
CA LEU A 7 -28.45 -2.40 -14.40
C LEU A 7 -27.43 -3.55 -14.28
N GLU A 8 -27.52 -4.59 -15.10
CA GLU A 8 -26.54 -5.68 -15.12
C GLU A 8 -25.17 -5.21 -15.60
N VAL A 9 -25.15 -4.36 -16.63
CA VAL A 9 -23.91 -3.75 -17.13
C VAL A 9 -23.24 -2.91 -16.03
N ILE A 10 -24.01 -2.12 -15.31
CA ILE A 10 -23.53 -1.27 -14.22
C ILE A 10 -23.01 -2.11 -13.03
N ARG A 11 -23.69 -3.21 -12.71
CA ARG A 11 -23.23 -4.18 -11.69
C ARG A 11 -21.92 -4.86 -12.08
N ILE A 12 -21.76 -5.24 -13.34
CA ILE A 12 -20.49 -5.82 -13.84
C ILE A 12 -19.36 -4.80 -13.72
N HIS A 13 -19.61 -3.55 -14.12
CA HIS A 13 -18.61 -2.48 -13.98
C HIS A 13 -18.21 -2.28 -12.52
N TYR A 14 -19.16 -2.33 -11.59
CA TYR A 14 -18.88 -2.25 -10.16
C TYR A 14 -18.01 -3.40 -9.65
N CYS A 15 -18.30 -4.65 -10.02
CA CYS A 15 -17.45 -5.80 -9.69
C CYS A 15 -16.02 -5.60 -10.18
N TYR A 16 -15.86 -5.16 -11.44
CA TYR A 16 -14.56 -4.85 -12.01
C TYR A 16 -13.83 -3.78 -11.18
N ARG A 17 -14.52 -2.73 -10.76
CA ARG A 17 -13.92 -1.65 -9.95
C ARG A 17 -13.48 -2.13 -8.56
N ILE A 18 -14.24 -3.02 -7.92
CA ILE A 18 -13.82 -3.64 -6.66
C ILE A 18 -12.53 -4.43 -6.89
N GLY A 19 -12.52 -5.29 -7.91
CA GLY A 19 -11.36 -6.10 -8.27
C GLY A 19 -10.11 -5.25 -8.56
N SER A 20 -10.24 -4.22 -9.41
CA SER A 20 -9.13 -3.31 -9.74
C SER A 20 -8.58 -2.60 -8.50
N THR A 21 -9.47 -2.14 -7.63
CA THR A 21 -9.09 -1.49 -6.36
C THR A 21 -8.34 -2.46 -5.44
N PHE A 22 -8.80 -3.70 -5.35
CA PHE A 22 -8.14 -4.76 -4.57
C PHE A 22 -6.74 -5.09 -5.11
N VAL A 23 -6.58 -5.18 -6.43
CA VAL A 23 -5.26 -5.40 -7.05
C VAL A 23 -4.30 -4.25 -6.72
N ASN A 24 -4.76 -3.00 -6.85
CA ASN A 24 -3.92 -1.85 -6.51
C ASN A 24 -3.58 -1.78 -5.02
N LEU A 25 -4.49 -2.19 -4.13
CA LEU A 25 -4.18 -2.36 -2.72
C LEU A 25 -3.07 -3.40 -2.52
N ALA A 26 -3.18 -4.56 -3.15
CA ALA A 26 -2.18 -5.61 -3.05
C ALA A 26 -0.82 -5.14 -3.56
N LEU A 27 -0.76 -4.43 -4.69
CA LEU A 27 0.48 -3.83 -5.22
C LEU A 27 1.10 -2.82 -4.25
N MET A 28 0.28 -2.04 -3.56
CA MET A 28 0.77 -1.13 -2.52
C MET A 28 1.34 -1.89 -1.33
N GLU A 29 0.66 -2.92 -0.83
CA GLU A 29 1.15 -3.75 0.27
C GLU A 29 2.45 -4.48 -0.12
N ASP A 30 2.53 -5.01 -1.34
CA ASP A 30 3.72 -5.64 -1.88
C ASP A 30 4.87 -4.64 -2.03
N ALA A 31 4.60 -3.39 -2.42
CA ALA A 31 5.63 -2.34 -2.45
C ALA A 31 6.21 -2.04 -1.06
N ILE A 32 5.39 -2.08 0.01
CA ILE A 32 5.87 -1.96 1.38
C ILE A 32 6.82 -3.11 1.71
N ILE A 33 6.39 -4.34 1.43
CA ILE A 33 7.17 -5.55 1.73
C ILE A 33 8.49 -5.51 0.96
N ASN A 34 8.44 -5.21 -0.34
CA ASN A 34 9.63 -5.12 -1.18
C ASN A 34 10.57 -4.02 -0.70
N ALA A 35 10.03 -2.85 -0.31
CA ALA A 35 10.85 -1.78 0.27
C ALA A 35 11.51 -2.24 1.57
N MET A 36 10.77 -2.93 2.44
CA MET A 36 11.33 -3.47 3.68
C MET A 36 12.43 -4.50 3.41
N SER A 37 12.20 -5.46 2.51
CA SER A 37 13.16 -6.53 2.18
C SER A 37 14.40 -6.01 1.47
N MET A 38 14.30 -4.88 0.78
CA MET A 38 15.43 -4.22 0.15
C MET A 38 16.23 -3.34 1.09
N CYS A 39 15.83 -3.13 2.35
CA CYS A 39 16.66 -2.37 3.30
C CYS A 39 17.84 -3.21 3.81
N ASP A 40 19.03 -2.60 3.86
CA ASP A 40 20.25 -3.22 4.38
C ASP A 40 20.13 -3.42 5.90
N ARG A 41 20.46 -4.62 6.39
CA ARG A 41 20.42 -4.94 7.82
C ARG A 41 21.30 -4.01 8.65
N ILE A 42 22.46 -3.58 8.13
CA ILE A 42 23.36 -2.66 8.81
C ILE A 42 22.70 -1.28 8.93
N LYS A 43 22.09 -0.77 7.85
CA LYS A 43 21.36 0.51 7.89
C LYS A 43 20.11 0.44 8.76
N VAL A 44 19.38 -0.67 8.70
CA VAL A 44 18.21 -0.93 9.54
C VAL A 44 18.62 -0.95 11.01
N ALA A 45 19.70 -1.63 11.39
CA ALA A 45 20.21 -1.63 12.76
C ALA A 45 20.70 -0.24 13.19
N GLY A 46 21.39 0.50 12.31
CA GLY A 46 21.88 1.84 12.59
C GLY A 46 20.76 2.87 12.77
N ILE A 47 19.69 2.80 11.97
CA ILE A 47 18.58 3.76 12.00
C ILE A 47 17.51 3.36 13.03
N LEU A 48 17.16 2.07 13.08
CA LEU A 48 16.06 1.58 13.93
C LEU A 48 16.53 1.11 15.32
N GLY A 49 17.83 0.91 15.53
CA GLY A 49 18.39 0.53 16.83
C GLY A 49 17.65 -0.65 17.49
N THR A 50 16.99 -0.38 18.62
CA THR A 50 16.25 -1.38 19.40
C THR A 50 15.03 -1.98 18.69
N ASP A 51 14.50 -1.33 17.65
CA ASP A 51 13.35 -1.83 16.89
C ASP A 51 13.76 -2.73 15.71
N ALA A 52 15.07 -2.90 15.42
CA ALA A 52 15.56 -3.78 14.36
C ALA A 52 15.11 -5.26 14.50
N PRO A 53 15.10 -5.89 15.69
CA PRO A 53 14.55 -7.25 15.86
C PRO A 53 13.04 -7.33 15.63
N THR A 54 12.30 -6.24 15.83
CA THR A 54 10.86 -6.17 15.51
C THR A 54 10.66 -6.08 14.00
N TRP A 55 11.49 -5.29 13.31
CA TRP A 55 11.53 -5.21 11.85
C TRP A 55 11.80 -6.57 11.19
N GLU A 56 12.81 -7.31 11.65
CA GLU A 56 13.14 -8.64 11.12
C GLU A 56 12.00 -9.64 11.33
N ARG A 57 11.38 -9.63 12.52
CA ARG A 57 10.20 -10.47 12.80
C ARG A 57 9.02 -10.10 11.90
N MET A 58 8.86 -8.83 11.54
CA MET A 58 7.84 -8.41 10.57
C MET A 58 8.13 -8.94 9.17
N GLN A 59 9.37 -8.83 8.68
CA GLN A 59 9.76 -9.40 7.38
C GLN A 59 9.48 -10.91 7.33
N GLN A 60 9.88 -11.66 8.36
CA GLN A 60 9.66 -13.12 8.43
C GLN A 60 8.18 -13.51 8.54
N LYS A 61 7.35 -12.67 9.17
CA LYS A 61 5.88 -12.90 9.26
C LYS A 61 5.13 -12.50 8.00
N ASN A 62 5.66 -11.54 7.22
CA ASN A 62 5.02 -11.04 6.00
C ASN A 62 4.94 -12.12 4.90
N ASP A 63 5.84 -13.12 4.90
CA ASP A 63 5.71 -14.31 4.05
C ASP A 63 4.40 -15.09 4.29
N LYS A 64 3.69 -14.81 5.40
CA LYS A 64 2.48 -15.55 5.79
C LYS A 64 1.21 -14.71 5.96
N LEU A 65 1.27 -13.40 6.27
CA LEU A 65 0.06 -12.60 6.58
C LEU A 65 0.17 -11.11 6.20
N LYS A 66 -0.59 -10.67 5.18
CA LYS A 66 -0.65 -9.28 4.68
C LYS A 66 -1.40 -8.27 5.57
N SER A 67 -2.09 -8.71 6.63
CA SER A 67 -3.10 -7.88 7.31
C SER A 67 -2.58 -6.82 8.30
N SER A 68 -1.32 -6.88 8.76
CA SER A 68 -0.81 -6.00 9.84
C SER A 68 0.44 -5.18 9.48
N THR A 69 0.96 -5.31 8.26
CA THR A 69 2.29 -4.79 7.91
C THR A 69 2.38 -3.27 7.94
N LEU A 70 1.41 -2.55 7.38
CA LEU A 70 1.42 -1.09 7.33
C LEU A 70 1.28 -0.43 8.71
N GLY A 71 0.40 -0.97 9.58
CA GLY A 71 0.21 -0.43 10.93
C GLY A 71 1.46 -0.56 11.80
N SER A 72 2.07 -1.74 11.79
CA SER A 72 3.32 -2.00 12.52
C SER A 72 4.48 -1.19 11.95
N LEU A 73 4.54 -1.00 10.63
CA LEU A 73 5.55 -0.15 9.99
C LEU A 73 5.42 1.29 10.48
N ILE A 74 4.21 1.87 10.47
CA ILE A 74 3.96 3.22 10.99
C ILE A 74 4.42 3.34 12.45
N ALA A 75 4.17 2.32 13.28
CA ALA A 75 4.55 2.33 14.68
C ALA A 75 6.07 2.32 14.88
N ILE A 76 6.81 1.57 14.06
CA ILE A 76 8.28 1.58 14.06
C ILE A 76 8.76 2.95 13.58
N LEU A 77 8.36 3.36 12.37
CA LEU A 77 8.81 4.60 11.74
C LEU A 77 8.53 5.83 12.62
N ALA A 78 7.42 5.85 13.36
CA ALA A 78 7.07 6.97 14.24
C ALA A 78 7.99 7.15 15.45
N LYS A 79 8.78 6.13 15.83
CA LYS A 79 9.78 6.22 16.91
C LYS A 79 11.13 6.74 16.44
N HIS A 80 11.33 6.82 15.12
CA HIS A 80 12.58 7.26 14.51
C HIS A 80 12.38 8.62 13.84
N SER A 81 13.49 9.31 13.55
CA SER A 81 13.52 10.68 13.02
C SER A 81 13.05 10.81 11.57
N ILE A 82 11.84 10.32 11.27
CA ILE A 82 11.20 10.40 9.97
C ILE A 82 10.34 11.66 9.90
N LEU A 83 10.23 12.23 8.71
CA LEU A 83 9.44 13.43 8.47
C LEU A 83 7.97 13.18 8.87
N ASP A 84 7.41 14.08 9.68
CA ASP A 84 6.01 14.03 10.11
C ASP A 84 5.03 13.98 8.93
N THR A 85 5.38 14.62 7.81
CA THR A 85 4.59 14.61 6.58
C THR A 85 4.48 13.22 5.97
N ASP A 86 5.54 12.41 6.06
CA ASP A 86 5.55 11.05 5.55
C ASP A 86 4.78 10.11 6.48
N LEU A 87 4.91 10.30 7.80
CA LEU A 87 4.09 9.58 8.79
C LEU A 87 2.60 9.90 8.65
N ALA A 88 2.24 11.17 8.46
CA ALA A 88 0.87 11.60 8.21
C ALA A 88 0.31 10.97 6.93
N TYR A 89 1.11 10.92 5.86
CA TYR A 89 0.72 10.26 4.62
C TYR A 89 0.47 8.76 4.83
N LEU A 90 1.36 8.04 5.53
CA LEU A 90 1.18 6.61 5.80
C LEU A 90 -0.07 6.33 6.64
N ARG A 91 -0.35 7.16 7.65
CA ARG A 91 -1.58 7.08 8.46
C ARG A 91 -2.83 7.28 7.60
N TRP A 92 -2.82 8.30 6.73
CA TRP A 92 -3.92 8.55 5.80
C TRP A 92 -4.12 7.37 4.82
N VAL A 93 -3.06 6.79 4.28
CA VAL A 93 -3.16 5.59 3.41
C VAL A 93 -3.74 4.41 4.19
N LYS A 94 -3.30 4.19 5.43
CA LYS A 94 -3.84 3.14 6.32
C LYS A 94 -5.34 3.32 6.52
N GLU A 95 -5.82 4.53 6.79
CA GLU A 95 -7.25 4.82 6.92
C GLU A 95 -8.04 4.44 5.66
N LYS A 96 -7.50 4.74 4.46
CA LYS A 96 -8.16 4.37 3.19
C LYS A 96 -8.19 2.86 2.98
N ARG A 97 -7.10 2.18 3.32
CA ARG A 97 -7.00 0.72 3.29
C ARG A 97 -8.01 0.07 4.23
N ASP A 98 -8.06 0.51 5.48
CA ASP A 98 -8.97 -0.04 6.49
C ASP A 98 -10.43 0.26 6.13
N PHE A 99 -10.72 1.45 5.60
CA PHE A 99 -12.04 1.78 5.06
C PHE A 99 -12.44 0.82 3.94
N PHE A 100 -11.56 0.56 2.97
CA PHE A 100 -11.85 -0.36 1.87
C PHE A 100 -12.08 -1.78 2.36
N ILE A 101 -11.18 -2.31 3.21
CA ILE A 101 -11.32 -3.66 3.76
C ILE A 101 -12.61 -3.78 4.56
N HIS A 102 -12.89 -2.84 5.47
CA HIS A 102 -14.10 -2.86 6.27
C HIS A 102 -15.35 -2.80 5.39
N ARG A 103 -15.41 -1.84 4.48
CA ARG A 103 -16.60 -1.61 3.66
C ARG A 103 -16.93 -2.80 2.76
N PHE A 104 -15.94 -3.44 2.16
CA PHE A 104 -16.16 -4.45 1.12
C PHE A 104 -16.04 -5.90 1.61
N PHE A 105 -15.34 -6.16 2.71
CA PHE A 105 -15.17 -7.51 3.24
C PHE A 105 -15.92 -7.77 4.55
N HIS A 106 -16.36 -6.72 5.27
CA HIS A 106 -17.11 -6.87 6.53
C HIS A 106 -18.57 -6.39 6.45
N VAL A 107 -18.89 -5.36 5.66
CA VAL A 107 -20.26 -4.79 5.59
C VAL A 107 -21.06 -5.30 4.37
N HIS A 108 -20.57 -6.28 3.63
CA HIS A 108 -21.28 -6.99 2.55
C HIS A 108 -22.00 -6.12 1.50
N TYR A 109 -21.37 -5.08 0.97
CA TYR A 109 -21.94 -4.25 -0.12
C TYR A 109 -21.86 -4.95 -1.49
N TRP A 110 -22.63 -6.03 -1.65
CA TRP A 110 -22.65 -6.82 -2.86
C TRP A 110 -23.42 -6.13 -4.00
N PRO A 111 -23.00 -6.30 -5.26
CA PRO A 111 -23.62 -5.66 -6.43
C PRO A 111 -25.13 -5.93 -6.56
N GLY A 112 -25.59 -7.11 -6.13
CA GLY A 112 -26.98 -7.52 -6.22
C GLY A 112 -27.93 -6.72 -5.33
N GLU A 113 -27.42 -6.13 -4.25
CA GLU A 113 -28.20 -5.41 -3.24
C GLU A 113 -28.24 -3.89 -3.51
N LEU A 114 -27.46 -3.41 -4.48
CA LEU A 114 -27.35 -1.99 -4.78
C LEU A 114 -28.21 -1.58 -5.98
N HIS A 115 -28.86 -0.43 -5.83
CA HIS A 115 -29.47 0.32 -6.93
C HIS A 115 -28.41 1.10 -7.73
N GLU A 116 -28.77 1.50 -8.96
CA GLU A 116 -27.87 2.14 -9.92
C GLU A 116 -27.12 3.37 -9.37
N GLU A 117 -27.82 4.27 -8.68
CA GLU A 117 -27.23 5.48 -8.10
C GLU A 117 -26.15 5.12 -7.06
N SER A 118 -26.48 4.18 -6.17
CA SER A 118 -25.54 3.66 -5.17
C SER A 118 -24.32 3.03 -5.81
N ILE A 119 -24.51 2.27 -6.89
CA ILE A 119 -23.41 1.68 -7.66
C ILE A 119 -22.50 2.78 -8.24
N THR A 120 -23.08 3.83 -8.82
CA THR A 120 -22.31 4.93 -9.41
C THR A 120 -21.47 5.67 -8.38
N ILE A 121 -22.05 5.98 -7.21
CA ILE A 121 -21.34 6.61 -6.09
C ILE A 121 -20.18 5.71 -5.63
N MET A 122 -20.44 4.41 -5.49
CA MET A 122 -19.42 3.46 -5.03
C MET A 122 -18.30 3.28 -6.07
N CYS A 123 -18.61 3.26 -7.36
CA CYS A 123 -17.62 3.23 -8.45
C CYS A 123 -16.68 4.44 -8.42
N ARG A 124 -17.18 5.64 -8.10
CA ARG A 124 -16.35 6.85 -7.94
C ARG A 124 -15.44 6.73 -6.71
N ARG A 125 -15.95 6.22 -5.59
CA ARG A 125 -15.15 5.96 -4.38
C ARG A 125 -14.06 4.92 -4.63
N LEU A 126 -14.39 3.84 -5.34
CA LEU A 126 -13.43 2.80 -5.74
C LEU A 126 -12.31 3.39 -6.60
N LEU A 127 -12.64 4.20 -7.62
CA LEU A 127 -11.62 4.88 -8.44
C LEU A 127 -10.67 5.76 -7.61
N TYR A 128 -11.23 6.50 -6.65
CA TYR A 128 -10.43 7.32 -5.74
C TYR A 128 -9.47 6.47 -4.90
N LEU A 129 -9.93 5.34 -4.37
CA LEU A 129 -9.12 4.40 -3.59
C LEU A 129 -8.05 3.73 -4.47
N GLU A 130 -8.43 3.27 -5.65
CA GLU A 130 -7.54 2.68 -6.67
C GLU A 130 -6.37 3.63 -6.99
N THR A 131 -6.69 4.88 -7.30
CA THR A 131 -5.69 5.93 -7.57
C THR A 131 -4.81 6.19 -6.34
N THR A 132 -5.40 6.16 -5.15
CA THR A 132 -4.68 6.36 -3.89
C THR A 132 -3.66 5.25 -3.65
N PHE A 133 -4.06 3.98 -3.78
CA PHE A 133 -3.18 2.83 -3.58
C PHE A 133 -2.09 2.76 -4.65
N SER A 134 -2.44 3.03 -5.91
CA SER A 134 -1.47 3.12 -7.01
C SER A 134 -0.40 4.20 -6.77
N ARG A 135 -0.80 5.39 -6.28
CA ARG A 135 0.17 6.44 -5.93
C ARG A 135 0.98 6.08 -4.69
N ALA A 136 0.37 5.44 -3.70
CA ALA A 136 1.05 5.01 -2.50
C ALA A 136 2.15 3.98 -2.79
N SER A 137 1.92 3.01 -3.69
CA SER A 137 2.93 2.00 -4.07
C SER A 137 4.23 2.64 -4.57
N HIS A 138 4.14 3.73 -5.32
CA HIS A 138 5.30 4.49 -5.79
C HIS A 138 5.90 5.38 -4.69
N ARG A 139 5.06 6.01 -3.86
CA ARG A 139 5.52 6.96 -2.82
C ARG A 139 6.23 6.29 -1.65
N ILE A 140 5.91 5.03 -1.34
CA ILE A 140 6.56 4.25 -0.27
C ILE A 140 8.09 4.27 -0.41
N TRP A 141 8.62 4.10 -1.63
CA TRP A 141 10.06 4.14 -1.89
C TRP A 141 10.70 5.48 -1.52
N LYS A 142 10.00 6.59 -1.78
CA LYS A 142 10.47 7.94 -1.41
C LYS A 142 10.47 8.13 0.11
N ILE A 143 9.48 7.58 0.82
CA ILE A 143 9.41 7.62 2.28
C ILE A 143 10.58 6.85 2.90
N PHE A 144 10.88 5.66 2.37
CA PHE A 144 12.01 4.85 2.83
C PHE A 144 13.35 5.52 2.56
N ARG A 145 13.50 6.19 1.41
CA ARG A 145 14.66 7.04 1.12
C ARG A 145 14.79 8.18 2.13
N ASN A 146 13.71 8.92 2.38
CA ASN A 146 13.72 10.04 3.33
C ASN A 146 14.05 9.58 4.76
N ALA A 147 13.65 8.35 5.11
CA ALA A 147 14.00 7.70 6.37
C ALA A 147 15.46 7.18 6.41
N GLY A 148 16.24 7.32 5.34
CA GLY A 148 17.61 6.82 5.23
C GLY A 148 17.74 5.30 5.04
N LEU A 149 16.62 4.59 4.90
CA LEU A 149 16.60 3.11 4.88
C LEU A 149 17.03 2.52 3.53
N VAL A 150 16.86 3.28 2.44
CA VAL A 150 17.22 2.86 1.06
C VAL A 150 17.84 4.03 0.31
N THR A 151 18.81 3.75 -0.56
CA THR A 151 19.31 4.76 -1.51
C THR A 151 18.46 4.73 -2.78
N TYR A 152 17.84 5.87 -3.10
CA TYR A 152 17.02 6.06 -4.29
C TYR A 152 17.70 7.08 -5.21
N VAL A 153 18.07 6.64 -6.41
CA VAL A 153 18.61 7.48 -7.46
C VAL A 153 17.53 7.67 -8.52
N ASP A 154 17.00 8.89 -8.63
CA ASP A 154 16.03 9.25 -9.66
C ASP A 154 16.78 9.44 -10.99
N LEU A 155 16.46 8.62 -12.00
CA LEU A 155 17.05 8.71 -13.33
C LEU A 155 16.14 9.51 -14.28
N GLY A 156 15.09 10.15 -13.78
CA GLY A 156 14.18 10.97 -14.56
C GLY A 156 13.31 10.14 -15.51
N LYS A 157 13.45 10.35 -16.83
CA LYS A 157 12.63 9.64 -17.83
C LYS A 157 12.95 8.16 -17.95
N ASP A 158 14.16 7.76 -17.55
CA ASP A 158 14.66 6.39 -17.67
C ASP A 158 14.31 5.54 -16.43
N GLY A 159 13.56 6.10 -15.48
CA GLY A 159 13.06 5.42 -14.30
C GLY A 159 13.80 5.81 -13.03
N ALA A 160 13.92 4.88 -12.10
CA ALA A 160 14.64 5.10 -10.85
C ALA A 160 15.40 3.84 -10.47
N LEU A 161 16.59 4.04 -9.91
CA LEU A 161 17.44 2.97 -9.43
C LEU A 161 17.43 2.93 -7.90
N LEU A 162 17.01 1.78 -7.38
CA LEU A 162 16.98 1.46 -5.97
C LEU A 162 18.22 0.62 -5.66
N MET A 163 19.09 1.12 -4.79
CA MET A 163 20.31 0.41 -4.41
C MET A 163 20.55 0.51 -2.90
N ASN A 164 21.24 -0.50 -2.35
CA ASN A 164 22.01 -0.32 -1.14
C ASN A 164 23.48 -0.35 -1.49
N PRO A 165 24.13 0.82 -1.62
CA PRO A 165 25.54 0.86 -1.98
C PRO A 165 26.47 0.17 -0.97
N GLY A 166 26.00 -0.14 0.25
CA GLY A 166 26.77 -0.84 1.28
C GLY A 166 26.63 -2.37 1.31
N LEU A 167 25.84 -2.98 0.41
CA LEU A 167 25.67 -4.45 0.42
C LEU A 167 26.90 -5.20 -0.14
N PHE A 168 27.78 -4.49 -0.85
CA PHE A 168 28.99 -5.02 -1.50
C PHE A 168 30.28 -4.35 -1.04
N ASP A 169 30.20 -3.39 -0.12
CA ASP A 169 31.38 -2.80 0.50
C ASP A 169 31.71 -3.66 1.73
N GLU A 170 32.82 -4.41 1.64
CA GLU A 170 33.37 -5.30 2.69
C GLU A 170 33.63 -4.59 4.03
#